data_AF-D7R8G2-F1
#
_entry.id   AF-D7R8G2-F1
#
_cell.length_a   1.000
_cell.length_b   1.000
_cell.length_c   1.000
_cell.angle_alpha   90.00
_cell.angle_beta   90.00
_cell.angle_gamma   90.00
#
_symmetry.space_group_name_H-M   'P 1'
#
loop_
_entity.id
_entity.type
_entity.pdbx_description
1 polymer ?
#
loop_
_entity_poly.entity_id
_entity_poly.type
_entity_poly.pdbx_seq_one_letter_code
_entity_poly.pdbx_strand_id
1 'polypeptide(L)' 'SVHWHGMELESYYDGVHGWGGNGQRVTPMIEPGGSFVVRFTPPRAGTFWYHS' A
#
# COMPACT_ATOMS: atom_id res chain seq x y z
N SER A 1 -6.52 -1.99 6.79
CA SER A 1 -5.55 -1.62 5.73
C SER A 1 -4.43 -0.83 6.38
N VAL A 2 -3.43 -0.43 5.61
CA VAL A 2 -2.65 0.78 5.88
C VAL A 2 -2.75 1.63 4.60
N HIS A 3 -2.57 2.95 4.60
CA HIS A 3 -2.47 3.84 3.43
C HIS A 3 -1.30 4.82 3.62
N TRP A 4 -0.64 5.27 2.54
CA TRP A 4 0.64 5.98 2.56
C TRP A 4 0.51 7.34 1.88
N HIS A 5 0.51 8.41 2.66
CA HIS A 5 0.32 9.75 2.11
C HIS A 5 1.61 10.33 1.55
N GLY A 6 1.56 10.68 0.27
CA GLY A 6 2.64 11.37 -0.45
C GLY A 6 3.78 10.45 -0.89
N MET A 7 3.66 9.14 -0.67
CA MET A 7 4.65 8.17 -1.11
C MET A 7 4.41 7.79 -2.58
N GLU A 8 5.49 7.66 -3.34
CA GLU A 8 5.45 7.08 -4.68
C GLU A 8 5.70 5.57 -4.57
N LEU A 9 4.67 4.78 -4.88
CA LEU A 9 4.70 3.32 -4.85
C LEU A 9 3.74 2.74 -5.89
N GLU A 10 3.86 1.44 -6.14
CA GLU A 10 2.94 0.72 -6.99
C GLU A 10 1.53 0.71 -6.38
N SER A 11 0.50 0.94 -7.21
CA SER A 11 -0.91 0.98 -6.77
C SER A 11 -1.34 -0.26 -5.96
N TYR A 12 -0.77 -1.43 -6.23
CA TYR A 12 -1.01 -2.66 -5.47
C TYR A 12 -0.65 -2.54 -3.97
N TYR A 13 0.28 -1.66 -3.61
CA TYR A 13 0.73 -1.43 -2.25
C TYR A 13 0.07 -0.22 -1.57
N ASP A 14 -0.80 0.51 -2.27
CA ASP A 14 -1.40 1.76 -1.79
C ASP A 14 -2.46 1.56 -0.69
N GLY A 15 -2.86 0.30 -0.44
CA GLY A 15 -3.71 -0.03 0.70
C GLY A 15 -5.20 0.16 0.49
N VAL A 16 -5.61 0.62 -0.70
CA VAL A 16 -7.01 0.70 -1.11
C VAL A 16 -7.49 -0.68 -1.54
N HIS A 17 -8.02 -1.46 -0.60
CA HIS A 17 -8.46 -2.83 -0.84
C HIS A 17 -9.53 -2.91 -1.95
N GLY A 18 -9.43 -3.92 -2.82
CA GLY A 18 -10.38 -4.12 -3.92
C GLY A 18 -10.29 -3.10 -5.07
N TRP A 19 -9.40 -2.11 -4.97
CA TRP A 19 -9.20 -1.11 -6.04
C TRP A 19 -7.73 -0.97 -6.45
N GLY A 20 -6.82 -0.81 -5.48
CA GLY A 20 -5.38 -0.80 -5.75
C GLY A 20 -4.98 -2.08 -6.46
N GLY A 21 -4.05 -1.99 -7.42
CA GLY A 21 -3.78 -3.15 -8.27
C GLY A 21 -2.53 -3.09 -9.11
N ASN A 22 -2.17 -4.25 -9.66
CA ASN A 22 -1.16 -4.40 -10.70
C ASN A 22 -1.57 -5.55 -11.63
N GLY A 23 -2.01 -5.21 -12.84
CA GLY A 23 -2.56 -6.16 -13.80
C GLY A 23 -3.82 -6.84 -13.24
N GLN A 24 -3.80 -8.17 -13.16
CA GLN A 24 -4.94 -8.96 -12.65
C GLN A 24 -4.98 -9.06 -11.12
N ARG A 25 -3.96 -8.54 -10.40
CA ARG A 25 -3.90 -8.59 -8.95
C ARG A 25 -4.50 -7.31 -8.37
N VAL A 26 -5.38 -7.46 -7.39
CA VAL A 26 -5.91 -6.35 -6.59
C VAL A 26 -5.42 -6.45 -5.15
N THR A 27 -5.20 -5.30 -4.50
CA THR A 27 -4.78 -5.20 -3.11
C THR A 27 -5.78 -5.95 -2.23
N PRO A 28 -5.33 -6.97 -1.48
CA PRO A 28 -6.22 -7.74 -0.62
C PRO A 28 -6.58 -6.94 0.63
N MET A 29 -7.72 -7.25 1.23
CA MET A 29 -8.00 -6.85 2.60
C MET A 29 -7.08 -7.62 3.56
N ILE A 30 -6.57 -6.93 4.58
CA ILE A 30 -5.85 -7.58 5.68
C ILE A 30 -6.90 -7.99 6.71
N GLU A 31 -7.30 -9.26 6.67
CA GLU A 31 -8.25 -9.84 7.63
C GLU A 31 -7.67 -9.88 9.06
N PRO A 32 -8.51 -9.98 10.10
CA PRO A 32 -8.03 -10.20 11.47
C PRO A 32 -7.09 -11.41 11.56
N GLY A 33 -5.88 -11.19 12.10
CA GLY A 33 -4.83 -12.21 12.18
C GLY A 33 -4.09 -12.49 10.86
N GLY A 34 -4.50 -11.86 9.76
CA GLY A 34 -3.82 -11.92 8.47
C GLY A 34 -2.62 -10.97 8.38
N SER A 35 -1.89 -11.08 7.27
CA SER A 35 -0.72 -10.23 6.99
C SER A 35 -0.63 -9.89 5.51
N PHE A 36 -0.15 -8.69 5.21
CA PHE A 36 0.20 -8.25 3.86
C PHE A 36 1.52 -7.50 3.90
N VAL A 37 2.45 -7.85 3.01
CA VAL A 37 3.78 -7.25 2.97
C VAL A 37 3.83 -6.20 1.87
N VAL A 38 4.08 -4.96 2.27
CA VAL A 38 4.38 -3.85 1.38
C VAL A 38 5.90 -3.63 1.35
N ARG A 39 6.49 -3.57 0.16
CA ARG A 39 7.92 -3.30 -0.02
C ARG A 39 8.12 -2.38 -1.21
N PHE A 40 8.73 -1.22 -0.95
CA PHE A 40 9.14 -0.27 -1.96
C PHE A 40 10.32 0.56 -1.43
N THR A 41 11.03 1.24 -2.33
CA THR A 41 12.12 2.16 -1.97
C THR A 41 11.67 3.58 -2.32
N PRO A 42 11.56 4.50 -1.35
CA PRO A 42 11.16 5.88 -1.64
C PRO A 42 12.18 6.55 -2.57
N PRO A 43 11.76 7.19 -3.67
CA PRO A 43 12.69 7.80 -4.62
C PRO A 43 13.26 9.14 -4.15
N ARG A 44 12.66 9.77 -3.13
CA ARG A 44 13.06 11.07 -2.60
C ARG A 44 12.88 11.15 -1.08
N ALA A 45 13.74 11.94 -0.44
CA ALA A 45 13.64 12.25 0.98
C ALA A 45 12.56 13.31 1.24
N GLY A 46 11.90 13.24 2.40
CA GLY A 46 10.86 14.16 2.82
C GLY A 46 10.12 13.67 4.07
N THR A 47 9.16 14.45 4.54
CA THR A 47 8.26 14.06 5.63
C THR A 47 6.98 13.50 5.05
N PHE A 48 6.68 12.25 5.39
CA PHE A 48 5.51 11.51 4.93
C PHE A 48 4.85 10.80 6.12
N TRP A 49 3.69 10.18 5.90
CA TRP A 49 2.96 9.48 6.96
C TRP A 49 2.13 8.32 6.40
N TYR A 50 1.66 7.46 7.30
CA TYR A 50 0.77 6.36 6.99
C TYR A 50 -0.30 6.20 8.08
N HIS A 51 -1.43 5.59 7.74
CA HIS A 51 -2.52 5.30 8.69
C HIS A 51 -3.32 4.05 8.29
N SER A 52 -4.20 3.55 9.16
CA SER A 52 -5.12 2.45 8.85
C SER A 52 -6.20 2.85 7.86
#